data_AF-A0A6S7JRL1-F1
#
_entry.id   AF-A0A6S7JRL1-F1
#
_cell.length_a   1.000
_cell.length_b   1.000
_cell.length_c   1.000
_cell.angle_alpha   90.00
_cell.angle_beta   90.00
_cell.angle_gamma   90.00
#
_symmetry.space_group_name_H-M   'P 1'
#
loop_
_entity.id
_entity.type
_entity.pdbx_description
1 polymer ?
#
loop_
_entity_poly.entity_id
_entity_poly.type
_entity_poly.pdbx_seq_one_letter_code
_entity_poly.pdbx_strand_id
1 'polypeptide(L)'
;MVATKQLRKENEELREEITQLKEKLDEISLGLKVASQKGTTTLDQTKSIEFLSNQHDDFVKFTTTAMKDIREITTRLDKIEKKCDSITQAVDDIESYSYRYNIKIHGVPMTAENESTSQLDLPGSAPLNRLSIYDHLTPKQQNLFYEAKKYREVKQYKYCWVKQGVLLRKNDSSTVIKLNKLEDLTSLQ
;
A
#
# COMPACT_ATOMS: atom_id res chain seq x y z
N MET A 1 -64.63 -15.78 -69.87
CA MET A 1 -63.71 -16.93 -70.08
C MET A 1 -62.25 -16.66 -69.66
N VAL A 2 -61.87 -15.42 -69.26
CA VAL A 2 -60.49 -15.06 -68.88
C VAL A 2 -60.19 -15.39 -67.41
N ALA A 3 -61.12 -15.11 -66.48
CA ALA A 3 -60.93 -15.35 -65.04
C ALA A 3 -60.71 -16.83 -64.67
N THR A 4 -61.33 -17.77 -65.40
CA THR A 4 -61.20 -19.21 -65.14
C THR A 4 -59.86 -19.79 -65.56
N LYS A 5 -59.17 -19.16 -66.53
CA LYS A 5 -57.81 -19.56 -66.93
C LYS A 5 -56.76 -19.05 -65.95
N GLN A 6 -56.94 -17.82 -65.45
CA GLN A 6 -56.05 -17.23 -64.44
C GLN A 6 -56.07 -18.04 -63.13
N LEU A 7 -57.27 -18.36 -62.63
CA LEU A 7 -57.43 -19.21 -61.44
C LEU A 7 -56.82 -20.61 -61.60
N ARG A 8 -56.83 -21.18 -62.81
CA ARG A 8 -56.16 -22.46 -63.07
C ARG A 8 -54.65 -22.36 -62.96
N LYS A 9 -54.07 -21.30 -63.52
CA LYS A 9 -52.63 -21.06 -63.49
C LYS A 9 -52.13 -20.85 -62.05
N GLU A 10 -52.83 -20.03 -61.26
CA GLU A 10 -52.50 -19.82 -59.84
C GLU A 10 -52.61 -21.11 -59.02
N ASN A 11 -53.58 -21.98 -59.32
CA ASN A 11 -53.70 -23.28 -58.66
C ASN A 11 -52.57 -24.25 -59.05
N GLU A 12 -52.00 -24.15 -60.25
CA GLU A 12 -50.82 -24.94 -60.65
C GLU A 12 -49.57 -24.41 -59.95
N GLU A 13 -49.36 -23.09 -59.91
CA GLU A 13 -48.23 -22.45 -59.23
C GLU A 13 -48.21 -22.77 -57.71
N LEU A 14 -49.37 -22.70 -57.03
CA LEU A 14 -49.48 -23.08 -55.62
C LEU A 14 -49.21 -24.56 -55.37
N ARG A 15 -49.56 -25.45 -56.31
CA ARG A 15 -49.27 -26.88 -56.20
C ARG A 15 -47.76 -27.15 -56.32
N GLU A 16 -47.08 -26.40 -57.18
CA GLU A 16 -45.63 -26.45 -57.32
C GLU A 16 -44.94 -26.03 -56.01
N GLU A 17 -45.36 -24.89 -55.43
CA GLU A 17 -44.82 -24.39 -54.15
C GLU A 17 -45.04 -25.37 -53.00
N ILE A 18 -46.23 -25.97 -52.90
CA ILE A 18 -46.53 -26.98 -51.87
C ILE A 18 -45.63 -28.22 -52.05
N THR A 19 -45.32 -28.59 -53.29
CA THR A 19 -44.45 -29.73 -53.58
C THR A 19 -43.01 -29.43 -53.15
N GLN A 20 -42.50 -28.24 -53.50
CA GLN A 20 -41.15 -27.80 -53.09
C GLN A 20 -41.02 -27.63 -51.57
N LEU A 21 -42.06 -27.14 -50.89
CA LEU A 21 -42.05 -27.02 -49.43
C LEU A 21 -42.06 -28.39 -48.75
N LYS A 22 -42.76 -29.38 -49.32
CA LYS A 22 -42.73 -30.76 -48.81
C LYS A 22 -41.34 -31.38 -48.96
N GLU A 23 -40.69 -31.20 -50.11
CA GLU A 23 -39.32 -31.70 -50.32
C GLU A 23 -38.33 -31.06 -49.36
N LYS A 24 -38.38 -29.74 -49.16
CA LYS A 24 -37.53 -29.04 -48.17
C LYS A 24 -37.79 -29.51 -46.74
N LEU A 25 -39.06 -29.79 -46.40
CA LEU A 25 -39.41 -30.31 -45.09
C LEU A 25 -38.86 -31.73 -44.88
N ASP A 26 -38.91 -32.57 -45.91
CA ASP A 26 -38.32 -33.92 -45.89
C ASP A 26 -36.79 -33.86 -45.78
N GLU A 27 -36.12 -32.93 -46.46
CA GLU A 27 -34.66 -32.70 -46.33
C GLU A 27 -34.27 -32.29 -44.91
N ILE A 28 -35.01 -31.35 -44.30
CA ILE A 28 -34.77 -30.90 -42.91
C ILE A 28 -35.02 -32.05 -41.93
N SER A 29 -36.09 -32.81 -42.13
CA SER A 29 -36.43 -33.99 -41.32
C SER A 29 -35.35 -35.08 -41.40
N LEU A 30 -34.81 -35.30 -42.60
CA LEU A 30 -33.70 -36.23 -42.83
C LEU A 30 -32.42 -35.74 -42.14
N GLY A 31 -32.08 -34.45 -42.28
CA GLY A 31 -30.95 -33.82 -41.59
C GLY A 31 -31.04 -33.94 -40.06
N LEU A 32 -32.24 -33.79 -39.49
CA LEU A 32 -32.48 -33.93 -38.06
C LEU A 32 -32.35 -35.38 -37.58
N LYS A 33 -32.82 -36.36 -38.38
CA LYS A 33 -32.64 -37.80 -38.08
C LYS A 33 -31.17 -38.23 -38.15
N VAL A 34 -30.40 -37.71 -39.11
CA VAL A 34 -28.96 -37.97 -39.24
C VAL A 34 -28.18 -37.36 -38.07
N ALA A 35 -28.58 -36.17 -37.59
CA ALA A 35 -28.02 -35.57 -36.37
C ALA A 35 -28.36 -36.40 -35.11
N SER A 36 -29.55 -36.99 -35.04
CA SER A 36 -29.96 -37.85 -33.91
C SER A 36 -29.30 -39.23 -33.90
N GLN A 37 -28.81 -39.74 -35.03
CA GLN A 37 -28.12 -41.04 -35.13
C GLN A 37 -26.60 -40.97 -34.89
N LYS A 38 -25.97 -39.79 -35.01
CA LYS A 38 -24.57 -39.55 -34.59
C LYS A 38 -24.49 -39.24 -33.09
N GLY A 39 -24.87 -40.21 -32.26
CA GLY A 39 -24.70 -40.12 -30.80
C GLY A 39 -23.24 -40.09 -30.34
N THR A 40 -22.26 -40.27 -31.23
CA THR A 40 -20.83 -40.34 -30.89
C THR A 40 -20.10 -38.99 -30.97
N THR A 41 -20.40 -38.14 -31.95
CA THR A 41 -19.71 -36.85 -32.14
C THR A 41 -20.19 -35.79 -31.15
N THR A 42 -21.47 -35.80 -30.80
CA THR A 42 -22.06 -34.88 -29.81
C THR A 42 -21.61 -35.21 -28.40
N LEU A 43 -21.50 -36.49 -28.03
CA LEU A 43 -21.03 -36.95 -26.71
C LEU A 43 -19.57 -36.55 -26.42
N ASP A 44 -18.70 -36.68 -27.43
CA ASP A 44 -17.27 -36.40 -27.28
C ASP A 44 -16.99 -34.89 -27.18
N GLN A 45 -17.77 -34.09 -27.91
CA GLN A 45 -17.81 -32.64 -27.75
C GLN A 45 -18.36 -32.24 -26.37
N THR A 46 -19.38 -32.92 -25.84
CA THR A 46 -19.90 -32.62 -24.49
C THR A 46 -18.86 -32.93 -23.41
N LYS A 47 -18.15 -34.05 -23.51
CA LYS A 47 -17.06 -34.39 -22.58
C LYS A 47 -15.91 -33.39 -22.63
N SER A 48 -15.56 -32.91 -23.81
CA SER A 48 -14.52 -31.88 -23.99
C SER A 48 -14.92 -30.54 -23.37
N ILE A 49 -16.20 -30.16 -23.53
CA ILE A 49 -16.77 -28.96 -22.89
C ILE A 49 -16.81 -29.11 -21.37
N GLU A 50 -17.24 -30.27 -20.88
CA GLU A 50 -17.30 -30.58 -19.44
C GLU A 50 -15.90 -30.56 -18.80
N PHE A 51 -14.89 -31.10 -19.48
CA PHE A 51 -13.49 -31.02 -19.05
C PHE A 51 -12.98 -29.57 -18.95
N LEU A 52 -13.25 -28.75 -19.97
CA LEU A 52 -12.87 -27.33 -19.97
C LEU A 52 -13.62 -26.56 -18.87
N SER A 53 -14.90 -26.87 -18.63
CA SER A 53 -15.69 -26.29 -17.55
C SER A 53 -15.09 -26.62 -16.19
N ASN A 54 -14.73 -27.88 -15.94
CA ASN A 54 -14.12 -28.30 -14.68
C ASN A 54 -12.78 -27.58 -14.44
N GLN A 55 -11.94 -27.44 -15.47
CA GLN A 55 -10.70 -26.66 -15.37
C GLN A 55 -10.99 -25.20 -15.03
N HIS A 56 -11.98 -24.59 -15.69
CA HIS A 56 -12.37 -23.21 -15.41
C HIS A 56 -12.84 -23.05 -13.96
N ASP A 57 -13.66 -23.98 -13.45
CA ASP A 57 -14.11 -23.98 -12.06
C ASP A 57 -12.94 -24.10 -11.07
N ASP A 58 -11.95 -24.95 -11.37
CA ASP A 58 -10.75 -25.08 -10.53
C ASP A 58 -9.88 -23.82 -10.55
N PHE A 59 -9.73 -23.16 -11.71
CA PHE A 59 -9.07 -21.85 -11.80
C PHE A 59 -9.82 -20.77 -11.02
N VAL A 60 -11.15 -20.76 -11.07
CA VAL A 60 -11.97 -19.82 -10.29
C VAL A 60 -11.82 -20.09 -8.79
N LYS A 61 -11.84 -21.35 -8.36
CA LYS A 61 -11.58 -21.73 -6.95
C LYS A 61 -10.20 -21.27 -6.50
N PHE A 62 -9.17 -21.53 -7.31
CA PHE A 62 -7.80 -21.10 -7.02
C PHE A 62 -7.71 -19.57 -6.91
N THR A 63 -8.27 -18.85 -7.88
CA THR A 63 -8.28 -17.38 -7.90
C THR A 63 -9.00 -16.82 -6.67
N THR A 64 -10.15 -17.39 -6.32
CA THR A 64 -10.93 -16.98 -5.15
C THR A 64 -10.18 -17.22 -3.84
N THR A 65 -9.47 -18.35 -3.75
CA THR A 65 -8.64 -18.70 -2.58
C THR A 65 -7.45 -17.76 -2.48
N ALA A 66 -6.70 -17.57 -3.57
CA ALA A 66 -5.57 -16.65 -3.62
C ALA A 66 -5.99 -15.22 -3.27
N MET A 67 -7.15 -14.75 -3.76
CA MET A 67 -7.70 -13.44 -3.39
C MET A 67 -8.04 -13.35 -1.90
N LYS A 68 -8.57 -14.43 -1.30
CA LYS A 68 -8.83 -14.49 0.14
C LYS A 68 -7.52 -14.40 0.94
N ASP A 69 -6.50 -15.16 0.54
CA ASP A 69 -5.21 -15.18 1.23
C ASP A 69 -4.49 -13.83 1.12
N ILE A 70 -4.53 -13.18 -0.06
CA ILE A 70 -4.00 -11.83 -0.27
C ILE A 70 -4.70 -10.83 0.68
N ARG A 71 -6.02 -10.91 0.80
CA ARG A 71 -6.77 -10.05 1.74
C ARG A 71 -6.35 -10.32 3.18
N GLU A 72 -6.21 -11.59 3.57
CA GLU A 72 -5.76 -11.94 4.92
C GLU A 72 -4.36 -11.39 5.21
N ILE A 73 -3.40 -11.59 4.31
CA ILE A 73 -2.04 -11.05 4.45
C ILE A 73 -2.08 -9.52 4.58
N THR A 74 -2.88 -8.86 3.75
CA THR A 74 -3.04 -7.39 3.79
C THR A 74 -3.56 -6.93 5.16
N THR A 75 -4.56 -7.62 5.73
CA THR A 75 -5.07 -7.27 7.06
C THR A 75 -4.07 -7.54 8.18
N ARG A 76 -3.26 -8.60 8.05
CA ARG A 76 -2.19 -8.91 9.00
C ARG A 76 -1.06 -7.88 8.92
N LEU A 77 -0.72 -7.39 7.74
CA LEU A 77 0.26 -6.31 7.55
C LEU A 77 -0.22 -5.01 8.21
N ASP A 78 -1.45 -4.57 7.96
CA ASP A 78 -2.04 -3.38 8.61
C ASP A 78 -2.02 -3.50 10.14
N LYS A 79 -2.29 -4.70 10.68
CA LYS A 79 -2.20 -4.96 12.11
C LYS A 79 -0.77 -4.88 12.66
N ILE A 80 0.21 -5.34 11.89
CA ILE A 80 1.64 -5.26 12.28
C ILE A 80 2.12 -3.81 12.23
N GLU A 81 1.75 -3.08 11.19
CA GLU A 81 2.06 -1.65 11.03
C GLU A 81 1.57 -0.85 12.24
N LYS A 82 0.29 -0.99 12.61
CA LYS A 82 -0.30 -0.35 13.80
C LYS A 82 0.42 -0.71 15.10
N LYS A 83 0.90 -1.95 15.24
CA LYS A 83 1.69 -2.36 16.40
C LYS A 83 3.09 -1.74 16.38
N CYS A 84 3.71 -1.61 15.22
CA CYS A 84 5.01 -0.95 15.06
C CYS A 84 4.92 0.54 15.44
N ASP A 85 3.86 1.24 15.00
CA ASP A 85 3.59 2.62 15.40
C ASP A 85 3.42 2.74 16.92
N SER A 86 2.66 1.82 17.52
CA SER A 86 2.44 1.79 18.97
C SER A 86 3.74 1.58 19.75
N ILE A 87 4.60 0.66 19.28
CA ILE A 87 5.92 0.40 19.90
C ILE A 87 6.81 1.63 19.74
N THR A 88 6.82 2.25 18.56
CA THR A 88 7.61 3.45 18.29
C THR A 88 7.22 4.58 19.24
N GLN A 89 5.92 4.81 19.43
CA GLN A 89 5.44 5.81 20.37
C GLN A 89 5.84 5.47 21.82
N ALA A 90 5.72 4.21 22.23
CA ALA A 90 6.11 3.78 23.57
C ALA A 90 7.63 3.97 23.82
N VAL A 91 8.46 3.70 22.82
CA VAL A 91 9.91 3.95 22.90
C VAL A 91 10.19 5.45 23.01
N ASP A 92 9.55 6.28 22.16
CA ASP A 92 9.69 7.73 22.21
C ASP A 92 9.32 8.30 23.59
N ASP A 93 8.25 7.77 24.22
CA ASP A 93 7.80 8.18 25.55
C ASP A 93 8.80 7.79 26.65
N ILE A 94 9.32 6.55 26.60
CA ILE A 94 10.34 6.05 27.54
C ILE A 94 11.62 6.87 27.44
N GLU A 95 12.11 7.12 26.23
CA GLU A 95 13.30 7.94 26.01
C GLU A 95 13.07 9.38 26.47
N SER A 96 11.94 9.98 26.10
CA SER A 96 11.60 11.35 26.50
C SER A 96 11.51 11.51 28.02
N TYR A 97 11.07 10.47 28.74
CA TYR A 97 11.07 10.46 30.19
C TYR A 97 12.49 10.33 30.76
N SER A 98 13.27 9.36 30.26
CA SER A 98 14.61 9.07 30.76
C SER A 98 15.60 10.22 30.57
N TYR A 99 15.46 11.00 29.49
CA TYR A 99 16.39 12.06 29.11
C TYR A 99 15.99 13.46 29.62
N ARG A 100 14.76 13.64 30.12
CA ARG A 100 14.14 14.96 30.41
C ARG A 100 14.98 15.90 31.28
N TYR A 101 15.71 15.35 32.24
CA TYR A 101 16.51 16.12 33.20
C TYR A 101 17.98 15.74 33.17
N ASN A 102 18.41 15.11 32.09
CA ASN A 102 19.80 14.69 31.91
C ASN A 102 20.56 15.77 31.16
N ILE A 103 21.79 16.03 31.59
CA ILE A 103 22.75 16.89 30.90
C ILE A 103 23.96 16.07 30.49
N LYS A 104 24.58 16.45 29.37
CA LYS A 104 25.81 15.86 28.87
C LYS A 104 26.94 16.86 29.03
N ILE A 105 27.96 16.47 29.77
CA ILE A 105 29.15 17.28 30.00
C ILE A 105 30.30 16.68 29.20
N HIS A 106 30.87 17.47 28.30
CA HIS A 106 32.02 17.12 27.49
C HIS A 106 33.26 17.84 28.02
N GLY A 107 34.40 17.13 28.04
CA GLY A 107 35.69 17.72 28.42
C GLY A 107 36.00 17.68 29.91
N VAL A 108 35.33 16.83 30.69
CA VAL A 108 35.72 16.52 32.06
C VAL A 108 37.02 15.71 32.02
N PRO A 109 38.14 16.20 32.61
CA PRO A 109 39.37 15.43 32.67
C PRO A 109 39.21 14.26 33.64
N MET A 110 39.66 13.07 33.26
CA MET A 110 39.74 11.93 34.18
C MET A 110 41.02 12.09 35.01
N THR A 111 40.90 12.09 36.33
CA THR A 111 42.03 12.13 37.25
C THR A 111 42.45 10.73 37.76
N ALA A 112 41.65 9.68 37.47
CA ALA A 112 41.93 8.27 37.72
C ALA A 112 41.04 7.35 36.82
N GLU A 113 41.33 6.05 36.76
CA GLU A 113 40.60 5.10 35.89
C GLU A 113 39.15 4.83 36.32
N ASN A 114 38.84 4.87 37.62
CA ASN A 114 37.53 4.53 38.18
C ASN A 114 37.05 5.61 39.15
N GLU A 115 36.76 6.80 38.60
CA GLU A 115 36.29 7.93 39.41
C GLU A 115 34.78 7.91 39.61
N SER A 116 34.38 8.11 40.86
CA SER A 116 33.01 8.40 41.27
C SER A 116 32.67 9.85 40.98
N THR A 117 31.37 10.14 40.80
CA THR A 117 30.85 11.51 40.72
C THR A 117 31.18 12.35 41.95
N SER A 118 31.41 11.72 43.11
CA SER A 118 31.85 12.37 44.35
C SER A 118 33.32 12.78 44.35
N GLN A 119 34.10 12.30 43.39
CA GLN A 119 35.53 12.61 43.21
C GLN A 119 35.74 13.63 42.09
N LEU A 120 34.67 14.04 41.40
CA LEU A 120 34.66 15.16 40.46
C LEU A 120 34.73 16.48 41.23
N ASP A 121 35.83 16.70 41.94
CA ASP A 121 36.13 18.02 42.48
C ASP A 121 36.51 18.87 41.27
N LEU A 122 35.55 19.64 40.74
CA LEU A 122 35.81 20.57 39.63
C LEU A 122 36.88 21.54 40.14
N PRO A 123 38.15 21.42 39.69
CA PRO A 123 39.20 22.20 40.30
C PRO A 123 38.89 23.65 39.96
N GLY A 124 38.72 24.51 40.96
CA GLY A 124 38.45 25.95 40.75
C GLY A 124 39.55 26.68 39.95
N SER A 125 40.63 25.98 39.60
CA SER A 125 41.79 26.44 38.83
C SER A 125 41.98 25.69 37.49
N ALA A 126 41.19 24.65 37.19
CA ALA A 126 41.30 23.98 35.90
C ALA A 126 40.82 24.92 34.78
N PRO A 127 41.56 25.07 33.67
CA PRO A 127 41.12 25.91 32.56
C PRO A 127 39.82 25.34 31.98
N LEU A 128 38.69 25.96 32.32
CA LEU A 128 37.34 25.62 31.86
C LEU A 128 37.15 25.77 30.35
N ASN A 129 38.18 26.22 29.64
CA ASN A 129 38.21 26.48 28.20
C ASN A 129 37.88 25.25 27.32
N ARG A 130 37.82 24.04 27.90
CA ARG A 130 37.45 22.80 27.21
C ARG A 130 36.18 22.13 27.72
N LEU A 131 35.47 22.72 28.69
CA LEU A 131 34.24 22.16 29.24
C LEU A 131 33.03 22.64 28.41
N SER A 132 32.18 21.72 27.99
CA SER A 132 30.92 22.06 27.30
C SER A 132 29.76 21.27 27.87
N ILE A 133 28.66 21.97 28.16
CA ILE A 133 27.44 21.39 28.73
C ILE A 133 26.33 21.46 27.69
N TYR A 134 25.62 20.35 27.53
CA TYR A 134 24.51 20.22 26.61
C TYR A 134 23.33 19.52 27.30
N ASP A 135 22.12 19.76 26.80
CA ASP A 135 20.99 18.91 27.13
C ASP A 135 21.25 17.50 26.59
N HIS A 136 20.89 16.47 27.36
CA HIS A 136 20.93 15.12 26.87
C HIS A 136 19.65 14.87 26.06
N LEU A 137 19.74 15.00 24.74
CA LEU A 137 18.60 14.79 23.85
C LEU A 137 18.45 13.32 23.47
N THR A 138 17.22 12.87 23.20
CA THR A 138 16.98 11.51 22.65
C THR A 138 17.64 11.37 21.27
N PRO A 139 18.03 10.16 20.83
CA PRO A 139 18.65 9.97 19.52
C PRO A 139 17.84 10.59 18.36
N LYS A 140 16.51 10.44 18.41
CA LYS A 140 15.59 11.05 17.44
C LYS A 140 15.65 12.57 17.46
N GLN A 141 15.65 13.19 18.64
CA GLN A 141 15.78 14.64 18.79
C GLN A 141 17.17 15.16 18.39
N GLN A 142 18.24 14.42 18.68
CA GLN A 142 19.60 14.77 18.24
C GLN A 142 19.68 14.83 16.71
N ASN A 143 19.14 13.82 16.03
CA ASN A 143 19.09 13.79 14.58
C ASN A 143 18.27 14.96 14.02
N LEU A 144 17.05 15.17 14.54
CA LEU A 144 16.21 16.29 14.12
C LEU A 144 16.88 17.65 14.34
N PHE A 145 17.56 17.84 15.47
CA PHE A 145 18.23 19.10 15.79
C PHE A 145 19.45 19.34 14.89
N TYR A 146 20.18 18.28 14.54
CA TYR A 146 21.29 18.35 13.61
C TYR A 146 20.81 18.78 12.21
N GLU A 147 19.76 18.15 11.69
CA GLU A 147 19.19 18.52 10.38
C GLU A 147 18.55 19.92 10.41
N ALA A 148 17.89 20.29 11.51
CA ALA A 148 17.35 21.64 11.68
C ALA A 148 18.45 22.72 11.71
N LYS A 149 19.63 22.44 12.27
CA LYS A 149 20.78 23.37 12.23
C LYS A 149 21.29 23.58 10.81
N LYS A 150 21.38 22.52 10.01
CA LYS A 150 21.74 22.63 8.58
C LYS A 150 20.69 23.45 7.84
N TYR A 151 19.41 23.14 8.04
CA TYR A 151 18.31 23.87 7.42
C TYR A 151 18.34 25.35 7.81
N ARG A 152 18.62 25.67 9.08
CA ARG A 152 18.78 27.04 9.58
C ARG A 152 19.84 27.79 8.78
N GLU A 153 20.99 27.18 8.52
CA GLU A 153 22.09 27.82 7.78
C GLU A 153 21.72 28.05 6.31
N VAL A 154 21.16 27.04 5.64
CA VAL A 154 20.75 27.15 4.23
C VAL A 154 19.67 28.21 4.06
N LYS A 155 18.64 28.19 4.92
CA LYS A 155 17.48 29.07 4.83
C LYS A 155 17.64 30.34 5.65
N GLN A 156 18.81 30.61 6.23
CA GLN A 156 19.11 31.84 6.98
C GLN A 156 18.07 32.13 8.09
N TYR A 157 17.77 31.14 8.91
CA TYR A 157 17.03 31.34 10.15
C TYR A 157 17.97 31.85 11.24
N LYS A 158 17.54 32.83 12.03
CA LYS A 158 18.39 33.40 13.08
C LYS A 158 18.59 32.44 14.27
N TYR A 159 17.57 31.68 14.65
CA TYR A 159 17.60 30.85 15.85
C TYR A 159 17.19 29.40 15.59
N CYS A 160 17.89 28.48 16.25
CA CYS A 160 17.57 27.04 16.32
C CYS A 160 17.98 26.51 17.70
N TRP A 161 17.05 25.96 18.47
CA TRP A 161 17.31 25.44 19.83
C TRP A 161 16.35 24.31 20.20
N VAL A 162 16.57 23.69 21.36
CA VAL A 162 15.75 22.57 21.87
C VAL A 162 15.19 22.92 23.25
N LYS A 163 13.95 22.50 23.54
CA LYS A 163 13.35 22.60 24.88
C LYS A 163 12.36 21.46 25.17
N GLN A 164 11.34 21.33 24.32
CA GLN A 164 10.33 20.26 24.36
C GLN A 164 10.10 19.67 22.95
N GLY A 165 11.16 19.72 22.14
CA GLY A 165 11.14 19.62 20.69
C GLY A 165 12.11 20.65 20.09
N VAL A 166 12.40 20.49 18.80
CA VAL A 166 13.32 21.36 18.07
C VAL A 166 12.56 22.59 17.60
N LEU A 167 13.12 23.78 17.81
CA LEU A 167 12.47 25.06 17.55
C LEU A 167 13.31 25.88 16.58
N LEU A 168 12.65 26.46 15.58
CA LEU A 168 13.24 27.38 14.61
C LEU A 168 12.57 28.75 14.70
N ARG A 169 13.34 29.82 14.50
CA ARG A 169 12.80 31.18 14.40
C ARG A 169 13.59 32.00 13.40
N LYS A 170 12.89 32.63 12.45
CA LYS A 170 13.51 33.31 11.32
C LYS A 170 14.27 34.58 11.75
N ASN A 171 13.65 35.42 12.57
CA ASN A 171 14.23 36.66 13.09
C ASN A 171 13.58 37.03 14.45
N ASP A 172 13.96 38.16 15.05
CA ASP A 172 13.50 38.59 16.38
C ASP A 172 12.01 38.95 16.48
N SER A 173 11.34 39.18 15.35
CA SER A 173 9.91 39.49 15.28
C SER A 173 9.05 38.32 14.79
N SER A 174 9.66 37.30 14.19
CA SER A 174 8.95 36.13 13.66
C SER A 174 8.43 35.23 14.78
N THR A 175 7.41 34.44 14.45
CA THR A 175 6.92 33.38 15.33
C THR A 175 7.91 32.22 15.42
N VAL A 176 7.82 31.46 16.50
CA VAL A 176 8.61 30.25 16.70
C VAL A 176 7.90 29.08 16.04
N ILE A 177 8.63 28.31 15.25
CA ILE A 177 8.17 27.11 14.56
C ILE A 177 8.69 25.90 15.33
N LYS A 178 7.79 25.01 15.76
CA LYS A 178 8.16 23.76 16.42
C LYS A 178 8.21 22.62 15.41
N LEU A 179 9.31 21.89 15.41
CA LEU A 179 9.54 20.68 14.64
C LEU A 179 9.44 19.47 15.58
N ASN A 180 8.66 18.48 15.18
CA ASN A 180 8.50 17.21 15.91
C ASN A 180 9.11 16.04 15.13
N LYS A 181 9.23 16.15 13.81
CA LYS A 181 9.75 15.11 12.92
C LYS A 181 10.51 15.70 11.73
N LEU A 182 11.22 14.86 10.99
CA LEU A 182 12.09 15.31 9.91
C LEU A 182 11.30 15.89 8.73
N GLU A 183 10.11 15.37 8.48
CA GLU A 183 9.20 15.81 7.41
C GLU A 183 8.66 17.24 7.65
N ASP A 184 8.75 17.76 8.87
CA ASP A 184 8.36 19.13 9.15
C ASP A 184 9.33 20.12 8.46
N LEU A 185 10.60 19.74 8.26
CA LEU A 185 11.59 20.59 7.57
C LEU A 185 11.30 20.73 6.07
N THR A 186 10.82 19.67 5.43
CA THR A 186 10.48 19.70 4.00
C THR A 186 9.21 20.50 3.74
N SER A 187 8.34 20.58 4.74
CA SER A 187 7.09 21.35 4.69
C SER A 187 7.28 22.87 4.87
N LEU A 188 8.48 23.31 5.28
CA LEU A 188 8.84 24.72 5.42
C LEU A 188 9.38 25.26 4.10
N GLN A 189 8.64 26.19 3.48
CA GLN A 189 9.02 26.88 2.24
C GLN A 189 10.16 27.88 2.44
#